data_AF-A0A6G3XTE0-F1
#
_entry.id   AF-A0A6G3XTE0-F1
#
_cell.length_a   1.000
_cell.length_b   1.000
_cell.length_c   1.000
_cell.angle_alpha   90.00
_cell.angle_beta   90.00
_cell.angle_gamma   90.00
#
_symmetry.space_group_name_H-M   'P 1'
#
loop_
_entity.id
_entity.type
_entity.pdbx_description
1 polymer ?
#
loop_
_entity_poly.entity_id
_entity_poly.type
_entity_poly.pdbx_seq_one_letter_code
_entity_poly.pdbx_strand_id
1 'polypeptide(L)' 'MRWGIIGSVTRRLMLLDTASLYFRAYFGVPDSVRAPDGTPVNAVRGLLDFIGRLVQDHRPDDLVACWDNDWRPQWR' A
#
# COMPACT_ATOMS: atom_id res chain seq x y z
N MET A 1 -0.44 -44.92 7.79
CA MET A 1 -0.61 -43.89 8.83
C MET A 1 0.34 -42.73 8.50
N ARG A 2 -0.18 -41.61 7.99
CA ARG A 2 0.63 -40.44 7.61
C ARG A 2 0.20 -39.29 8.54
N TRP A 3 1.03 -38.98 9.52
CA TRP A 3 0.82 -37.85 10.42
C TRP A 3 0.90 -36.56 9.60
N GLY A 4 -0.23 -35.84 9.54
CA GLY A 4 -0.30 -34.52 8.96
C GLY A 4 0.52 -33.56 9.83
N ILE A 5 1.56 -32.98 9.24
CA ILE A 5 2.22 -31.81 9.80
C ILE A 5 1.15 -30.71 9.81
N ILE A 6 0.58 -30.43 10.97
CA ILE A 6 -0.20 -29.22 11.19
C ILE A 6 0.82 -28.09 11.21
N GLY A 7 1.22 -27.63 10.02
CA GLY A 7 1.93 -26.37 9.89
C GLY A 7 0.95 -25.29 10.33
N SER A 8 1.23 -24.63 11.45
CA SER A 8 0.60 -23.34 11.73
C SER A 8 1.00 -22.42 10.58
N VAL A 9 0.06 -22.16 9.65
CA VAL A 9 0.22 -21.12 8.66
C VAL A 9 -0.13 -19.82 9.37
N THR A 10 0.86 -19.18 9.95
CA THR A 10 0.68 -17.83 10.49
C THR A 10 0.33 -16.92 9.33
N ARG A 11 -0.91 -16.40 9.30
CA ARG A 11 -1.33 -15.44 8.27
C ARG A 11 -0.49 -14.18 8.33
N ARG A 12 -0.06 -13.69 7.17
CA ARG A 12 0.73 -12.47 7.02
C ARG A 12 -0.19 -11.32 6.61
N LEU A 13 -0.43 -10.42 7.56
CA LEU A 13 -1.14 -9.17 7.33
C LEU A 13 -0.16 -8.05 6.99
N MET A 14 -0.35 -7.40 5.84
CA MET A 14 0.38 -6.20 5.45
C MET A 14 -0.46 -4.96 5.75
N LEU A 15 0.09 -4.06 6.56
CA LEU A 15 -0.50 -2.77 6.87
C LEU A 15 0.31 -1.68 6.19
N LEU A 16 -0.35 -0.89 5.35
CA LEU A 16 0.28 0.21 4.63
C LEU A 16 -0.05 1.53 5.32
N ASP A 17 0.98 2.29 5.67
CA ASP A 17 0.83 3.73 5.88
C ASP A 17 0.60 4.39 4.51
N THR A 18 -0.67 4.47 4.12
CA THR A 18 -1.10 4.92 2.80
C THR A 18 -0.74 6.40 2.58
N ALA A 19 -0.82 7.21 3.64
CA ALA A 19 -0.54 8.63 3.57
C ALA A 19 0.93 8.90 3.23
N SER A 20 1.83 8.22 3.93
CA SER A 20 3.25 8.27 3.60
C SER A 20 3.54 7.79 2.18
N LEU A 21 2.82 6.77 1.69
CA LEU A 21 3.07 6.20 0.35
C LEU A 21 2.59 7.09 -0.79
N TYR A 22 1.37 7.63 -0.74
CA TYR A 22 0.93 8.55 -1.79
C TYR A 22 1.72 9.86 -1.76
N PHE A 23 2.21 10.30 -0.59
CA PHE A 23 3.03 11.51 -0.50
C PHE A 23 4.39 11.27 -1.16
N ARG A 24 5.04 10.14 -0.87
CA ARG A 24 6.26 9.72 -1.59
C ARG A 24 6.03 9.59 -3.09
N ALA A 25 4.90 9.04 -3.51
CA ALA A 25 4.57 8.92 -4.93
C ALA A 25 4.39 10.29 -5.59
N TYR A 26 3.67 11.21 -4.93
CA TYR A 26 3.42 12.56 -5.45
C TYR A 26 4.71 13.33 -5.74
N PHE A 27 5.73 13.20 -4.88
CA PHE A 27 7.02 13.89 -5.06
C PHE A 27 8.07 13.04 -5.80
N GLY A 28 7.89 11.73 -5.89
CA GLY A 28 8.83 10.80 -6.53
C GLY A 28 8.51 10.50 -8.00
N VAL A 29 7.25 10.68 -8.41
CA VAL A 29 6.79 10.43 -9.79
C VAL A 29 6.49 11.77 -10.49
N PRO A 30 7.00 12.01 -11.70
CA PRO A 30 6.72 13.23 -12.46
C PRO A 30 5.21 13.50 -12.65
N ASP A 31 4.80 14.77 -12.53
CA ASP A 31 3.41 15.20 -12.72
C ASP A 31 2.95 15.23 -14.21
N SER A 32 3.87 14.91 -15.13
CA SER A 32 3.56 14.64 -16.54
C SER A 32 2.73 13.36 -16.73
N VAL A 33 2.67 12.49 -15.71
CA VAL A 33 1.75 11.35 -15.67
C VAL A 33 0.34 11.86 -15.42
N ARG A 34 -0.46 11.94 -16.49
CA ARG A 34 -1.80 12.56 -16.49
C ARG A 34 -2.88 11.61 -17.00
N ALA A 35 -4.09 11.77 -16.48
CA ALA A 35 -5.30 11.15 -17.01
C ALA A 35 -5.71 11.79 -18.37
N PRO A 36 -6.64 11.19 -19.13
CA PRO A 36 -7.09 11.73 -20.42
C PRO A 36 -7.68 13.15 -20.36
N ASP A 37 -8.20 13.55 -19.20
CA ASP A 37 -8.74 14.89 -18.94
C ASP A 37 -7.66 15.92 -18.54
N GLY A 38 -6.38 15.51 -18.49
CA GLY A 38 -5.25 16.34 -18.11
C GLY A 38 -4.92 16.36 -16.61
N THR A 39 -5.73 15.73 -15.76
CA THR A 39 -5.51 15.68 -14.31
C THR A 39 -4.22 14.92 -13.99
N PRO A 40 -3.28 15.47 -13.17
CA PRO A 40 -2.14 14.71 -12.69
C PRO A 40 -2.58 13.51 -11.87
N VAL A 41 -2.05 12.33 -12.17
CA VAL A 41 -2.34 11.07 -11.46
C VAL A 41 -1.07 10.38 -10.99
N ASN A 42 0.04 11.11 -10.91
CA ASN A 42 1.36 10.62 -10.50
C ASN A 42 1.34 9.98 -9.10
N ALA A 43 0.63 10.57 -8.13
CA ALA A 43 0.47 9.98 -6.80
C ALA A 43 -0.30 8.65 -6.84
N VAL A 44 -1.39 8.59 -7.60
CA VAL A 44 -2.20 7.36 -7.77
C VAL A 44 -1.37 6.27 -8.44
N ARG A 45 -0.67 6.61 -9.52
CA ARG A 45 0.18 5.69 -10.26
C ARG A 45 1.29 5.13 -9.36
N GLY A 46 2.04 6.00 -8.68
CA GLY A 46 3.13 5.56 -7.82
C GLY A 46 2.66 4.76 -6.60
N LEU A 47 1.52 5.11 -6.00
CA LEU A 47 0.93 4.31 -4.91
C LEU A 47 0.61 2.88 -5.37
N LEU A 48 -0.03 2.72 -6.54
CA LEU A 48 -0.37 1.41 -7.09
C LEU A 48 0.89 0.61 -7.47
N ASP A 49 1.92 1.27 -8.01
CA ASP A 49 3.20 0.62 -8.30
C ASP A 49 3.90 0.14 -7.01
N PHE A 50 3.86 0.93 -5.92
CA PHE A 50 4.38 0.51 -4.61
C PHE A 50 3.61 -0.67 -4.05
N ILE A 51 2.27 -0.65 -4.07
CA ILE A 51 1.43 -1.77 -3.62
C ILE A 51 1.77 -3.02 -4.42
N GLY A 52 1.85 -2.92 -5.75
CA GLY A 52 2.21 -4.04 -6.62
C GLY A 52 3.56 -4.65 -6.26
N ARG A 53 4.58 -3.80 -6.08
CA ARG A 53 5.94 -4.21 -5.67
C ARG A 53 5.90 -4.94 -4.31
N LEU A 54 5.28 -4.34 -3.30
CA LEU A 54 5.22 -4.88 -1.94
C LEU A 54 4.46 -6.22 -1.91
N VAL A 55 3.35 -6.33 -2.63
CA VAL A 55 2.58 -7.59 -2.73
C VAL A 55 3.41 -8.67 -3.41
N GLN A 56 4.13 -8.36 -4.48
CA GLN A 56 4.99 -9.33 -5.18
C GLN A 56 6.14 -9.82 -4.29
N ASP A 57 6.80 -8.89 -3.58
CA ASP A 57 7.98 -9.18 -2.77
C ASP A 57 7.62 -9.95 -1.49
N HIS A 58 6.54 -9.56 -0.82
CA HIS A 58 6.19 -10.11 0.49
C HIS A 58 5.08 -11.17 0.44
N ARG A 59 4.25 -11.20 -0.60
CA ARG A 59 3.12 -12.15 -0.77
C ARG A 59 2.21 -12.23 0.47
N PRO A 60 1.70 -11.11 1.01
CA PRO A 60 0.82 -11.14 2.18
C PRO A 60 -0.48 -11.91 1.87
N ASP A 61 -1.10 -12.47 2.91
CA ASP A 61 -2.41 -13.12 2.81
C ASP A 61 -3.54 -12.08 2.84
N ASP A 62 -3.35 -11.02 3.62
CA ASP A 62 -4.29 -9.93 3.82
C ASP A 62 -3.54 -8.58 3.70
N LEU A 63 -4.17 -7.57 3.08
CA LEU A 63 -3.59 -6.23 2.92
C LEU A 63 -4.60 -5.17 3.33
N VAL A 64 -4.14 -4.19 4.12
CA VAL A 64 -4.93 -3.04 4.56
C VAL A 64 -4.19 -1.75 4.25
N ALA A 65 -4.86 -0.84 3.56
CA ALA A 65 -4.44 0.54 3.41
C ALA A 65 -4.95 1.35 4.60
N CYS A 66 -4.06 1.67 5.55
CA CYS A 66 -4.41 2.47 6.72
C CYS A 66 -4.60 3.93 6.31
N TRP A 67 -5.69 4.54 6.77
CA TRP A 67 -6.07 5.92 6.49
C TRP A 67 -5.98 6.75 7.77
N ASP A 68 -5.48 7.98 7.66
CA ASP A 68 -5.50 8.96 8.74
C ASP A 68 -6.88 9.61 8.87
N ASN A 69 -7.74 9.02 9.72
CA ASN A 69 -9.09 9.56 9.93
C ASN A 69 -9.06 10.95 10.61
N ASP A 70 -8.01 11.20 11.40
CA ASP A 70 -7.65 12.50 11.94
C ASP A 70 -6.12 12.57 11.98
N TRP A 71 -5.52 13.15 10.93
CA TRP A 71 -4.07 13.21 10.77
C TRP A 71 -3.38 14.04 11.86
N ARG A 72 -4.11 14.98 12.46
CA ARG A 72 -3.63 15.84 13.55
C ARG A 72 -4.67 15.92 14.65
N PRO A 73 -4.81 14.83 15.42
CA PRO A 73 -5.81 14.76 16.45
C PRO A 73 -5.52 15.77 17.55
N GLN A 74 -6.58 16.46 18.00
CA GLN A 74 -6.48 17.59 18.93
C GLN A 74 -5.92 17.23 20.31
N TRP A 75 -5.94 15.95 20.68
CA TRP A 75 -5.45 15.48 21.98
C TRP A 75 -3.92 15.33 22.04
N ARG A 76 -3.23 15.38 20.89
CA ARG A 76 -1.76 15.35 20.79
C ARG A 76 -1.20 16.76 20.67
#